data_AF-A0AAV8ZB79-F1
#
_entry.id   AF-A0AAV8ZB79-F1
#
_cell.length_a   1.000
_cell.length_b   1.000
_cell.length_c   1.000
_cell.angle_alpha   90.00
_cell.angle_beta   90.00
_cell.angle_gamma   90.00
#
_symmetry.space_group_name_H-M   'P 1'
#
loop_
_entity.id
_entity.type
_entity.pdbx_description
1 polymer ?
#
loop_
_entity_poly.entity_id
_entity_poly.type
_entity_poly.pdbx_seq_one_letter_code
_entity_poly.pdbx_strand_id
1 'polypeptide(L)'
;MNDGGIFAMTRKEPVGVVGQIIPWNAPIVMFAWKLAPALAMGCTVVLKPAEQTPLTALAIAALVKEAGFPAGVVNVVTGYGPTAGAALAQHPDVRKVAFTGSIELSYDTPEK
;
A
#
# COMPACT_ATOMS: atom_id res chain seq x y z
N MET A 1 40.45 9.60 33.44
CA MET A 1 39.93 9.83 32.08
C MET A 1 38.67 8.99 31.96
N ASN A 2 37.50 9.63 31.89
CA ASN A 2 36.26 8.94 31.56
C ASN A 2 36.26 8.81 30.04
N ASP A 3 36.57 7.63 29.52
CA ASP A 3 36.35 7.34 28.10
C ASP A 3 34.86 7.05 27.94
N GLY A 4 34.06 8.11 28.05
CA GLY A 4 32.61 8.07 27.89
C GLY A 4 32.25 7.76 26.45
N GLY A 5 32.24 6.47 26.10
CA GLY A 5 31.88 6.00 24.77
C GLY A 5 30.48 6.46 24.37
N ILE A 6 30.35 6.93 23.13
CA ILE A 6 29.05 7.33 22.56
C ILE A 6 28.24 6.07 22.25
N PHE A 7 27.06 5.93 22.85
CA PHE A 7 26.10 4.89 22.50
C PHE A 7 25.14 5.41 21.44
N ALA A 8 25.07 4.73 20.29
CA ALA A 8 24.16 5.06 19.19
C ALA A 8 23.38 3.80 18.74
N MET A 9 22.08 3.96 18.48
CA MET A 9 21.18 2.89 18.02
C MET A 9 20.22 3.41 16.95
N THR A 10 19.88 2.55 15.97
CA THR A 10 18.85 2.80 14.94
C THR A 10 17.71 1.82 15.11
N ARG A 11 16.46 2.30 15.06
CA ARG A 11 15.23 1.48 15.08
C ARG A 11 14.52 1.57 13.73
N LYS A 12 13.96 0.44 13.28
CA LYS A 12 13.04 0.40 12.12
C LYS A 12 11.61 0.41 12.63
N GLU A 13 10.77 1.26 12.05
CA GLU A 13 9.38 1.45 12.44
C GLU A 13 8.48 1.45 11.19
N PRO A 14 7.19 1.05 11.30
CA PRO A 14 6.24 1.18 10.21
C PRO A 14 6.13 2.62 9.74
N VAL A 15 6.03 2.81 8.43
CA VAL A 15 5.84 4.14 7.84
C VAL A 15 4.43 4.71 8.06
N GLY A 16 3.47 3.87 8.45
CA GLY A 16 2.07 4.24 8.67
C GLY A 16 1.16 3.71 7.57
N VAL A 17 0.30 4.58 7.01
CA VAL A 17 -0.66 4.21 5.96
C VAL A 17 0.04 4.13 4.60
N VAL A 18 -0.14 3.01 3.90
CA VAL A 18 0.42 2.77 2.56
C VAL A 18 -0.69 2.71 1.52
N GLY A 19 -0.61 3.59 0.52
CA GLY A 19 -1.45 3.56 -0.67
C GLY A 19 -0.85 2.63 -1.72
N GLN A 20 -1.60 1.63 -2.17
CA GLN A 20 -1.15 0.64 -3.15
C GLN A 20 -2.00 0.72 -4.41
N ILE A 21 -1.37 0.90 -5.57
CA ILE A 21 -2.05 0.95 -6.86
C ILE A 21 -1.47 -0.18 -7.72
N ILE A 22 -2.32 -1.13 -8.13
CA ILE A 22 -1.91 -2.35 -8.84
C ILE A 22 -2.47 -2.44 -10.26
N PRO A 23 -1.75 -3.06 -11.20
CA PRO A 23 -2.16 -3.19 -12.59
C PRO A 23 -3.13 -4.36 -12.81
N TRP A 24 -3.67 -4.46 -14.02
CA TRP A 24 -4.66 -5.47 -14.41
C TRP A 24 -4.07 -6.83 -14.81
N ASN A 25 -2.77 -6.89 -15.15
CA ASN A 25 -2.17 -8.05 -15.82
C ASN A 25 -1.83 -9.23 -14.88
N ALA A 26 -1.71 -8.98 -13.58
CA ALA A 26 -1.43 -10.02 -12.59
C ALA A 26 -2.10 -9.69 -11.25
N PRO A 27 -3.44 -9.63 -11.19
CA PRO A 27 -4.17 -8.97 -10.10
C PRO A 27 -3.94 -9.64 -8.74
N ILE A 28 -3.96 -10.97 -8.65
CA ILE A 28 -3.71 -11.70 -7.39
C ILE A 28 -2.26 -11.52 -6.94
N VAL A 29 -1.32 -11.72 -7.87
CA VAL A 29 0.13 -11.66 -7.58
C VAL A 29 0.53 -10.27 -7.12
N MET A 30 0.07 -9.22 -7.83
CA MET A 30 0.37 -7.83 -7.48
C MET A 30 -0.26 -7.40 -6.17
N PHE A 31 -1.48 -7.87 -5.88
CA PHE A 31 -2.11 -7.66 -4.58
C PHE A 31 -1.27 -8.28 -3.47
N ALA A 32 -0.91 -9.56 -3.59
CA ALA A 32 -0.13 -10.27 -2.58
C ALA A 32 1.27 -9.68 -2.39
N TRP A 33 1.98 -9.37 -3.47
CA TRP A 33 3.34 -8.80 -3.42
C TRP A 33 3.41 -7.45 -2.75
N LYS A 34 2.36 -6.63 -2.82
CA LYS A 34 2.34 -5.35 -2.11
C LYS A 34 1.78 -5.48 -0.70
N LEU A 35 0.74 -6.29 -0.51
CA LEU A 35 0.09 -6.43 0.79
C LEU A 35 1.02 -7.12 1.83
N ALA A 36 1.62 -8.26 1.46
CA ALA A 36 2.41 -9.06 2.38
C ALA A 36 3.55 -8.28 3.06
N PRO A 37 4.44 -7.56 2.34
CA PRO A 37 5.51 -6.81 2.99
C PRO A 37 4.98 -5.61 3.79
N ALA A 38 3.90 -4.95 3.37
CA ALA A 38 3.33 -3.83 4.13
C ALA A 38 2.81 -4.29 5.50
N LEU A 39 2.08 -5.41 5.53
CA LEU A 39 1.57 -6.01 6.76
C LEU A 39 2.69 -6.55 7.65
N ALA A 40 3.70 -7.20 7.06
CA ALA A 40 4.87 -7.69 7.80
C ALA A 40 5.64 -6.55 8.51
N MET A 41 5.62 -5.34 7.93
CA MET A 41 6.22 -4.15 8.52
C MET A 41 5.32 -3.44 9.55
N GLY A 42 4.08 -3.90 9.76
CA GLY A 42 3.12 -3.28 10.67
C GLY A 42 2.40 -2.05 10.08
N CYS A 43 2.34 -1.92 8.76
CA CYS A 43 1.60 -0.84 8.09
C CYS A 43 0.12 -1.19 7.92
N THR A 44 -0.72 -0.17 7.74
CA THR A 44 -2.09 -0.32 7.23
C THR A 44 -2.12 0.01 5.73
N VAL A 45 -3.05 -0.61 5.00
CA VAL A 45 -3.08 -0.54 3.54
C VAL A 45 -4.43 -0.03 3.04
N VAL A 46 -4.35 0.90 2.08
CA VAL A 46 -5.45 1.24 1.18
C VAL A 46 -5.01 0.84 -0.23
N LEU A 47 -5.66 -0.16 -0.79
CA LEU A 47 -5.34 -0.71 -2.11
C LEU A 47 -6.40 -0.33 -3.13
N LYS A 48 -5.95 0.19 -4.27
CA LYS A 48 -6.76 0.46 -5.46
C LYS A 48 -6.35 -0.49 -6.59
N PRO A 49 -7.22 -1.43 -6.99
CA PRO A 49 -6.96 -2.28 -8.15
C PRO A 49 -7.23 -1.55 -9.46
N ALA A 50 -6.66 -2.03 -10.56
CA ALA A 50 -7.05 -1.61 -11.89
C ALA A 50 -8.55 -1.84 -12.13
N GLU A 51 -9.22 -0.87 -12.74
CA GLU A 51 -10.67 -0.87 -12.99
C GLU A 51 -11.13 -2.00 -13.93
N GLN A 52 -10.22 -2.58 -14.70
CA GLN A 52 -10.46 -3.72 -15.58
C GLN A 52 -10.60 -5.05 -14.81
N THR A 53 -9.95 -5.18 -13.65
CA THR A 53 -9.93 -6.43 -12.86
C THR A 53 -10.24 -6.23 -11.36
N PRO A 54 -11.30 -5.48 -10.99
CA PRO A 54 -11.56 -5.11 -9.60
C PRO A 54 -12.09 -6.28 -8.75
N LEU A 55 -12.84 -7.20 -9.36
CA LEU A 55 -13.54 -8.27 -8.64
C LEU A 55 -12.59 -9.21 -7.90
N THR A 56 -11.43 -9.50 -8.48
CA THR A 56 -10.41 -10.33 -7.84
C THR A 56 -9.90 -9.70 -6.54
N ALA A 57 -9.64 -8.40 -6.53
CA ALA A 57 -9.19 -7.70 -5.32
C ALA A 57 -10.30 -7.64 -4.26
N LEU A 58 -11.56 -7.47 -4.68
CA LEU A 58 -12.71 -7.50 -3.76
C LEU A 58 -12.93 -8.90 -3.17
N ALA A 59 -12.74 -9.96 -3.95
CA ALA A 59 -12.80 -11.33 -3.45
C ALA A 59 -11.70 -11.60 -2.41
N ILE A 60 -10.47 -11.14 -2.67
CA ILE A 60 -9.39 -11.23 -1.68
C ILE A 60 -9.73 -10.41 -0.43
N ALA A 61 -10.32 -9.22 -0.57
CA ALA A 61 -10.75 -8.41 0.59
C ALA A 61 -11.79 -9.15 1.47
N ALA A 62 -12.70 -9.90 0.87
CA ALA A 62 -13.64 -10.75 1.59
C ALA A 62 -12.89 -11.86 2.37
N LEU A 63 -11.91 -12.50 1.74
CA LEU A 63 -11.07 -13.52 2.39
C LEU A 63 -10.19 -12.93 3.52
N VAL A 64 -9.70 -11.70 3.36
CA VAL A 64 -8.96 -11.00 4.42
C VAL A 64 -9.86 -10.76 5.64
N LYS A 65 -11.12 -10.40 5.42
CA LYS A 65 -12.09 -10.27 6.52
C LYS A 65 -12.36 -11.62 7.18
N GLU A 66 -12.53 -12.69 6.39
CA GLU A 66 -12.74 -14.05 6.90
C GLU A 66 -11.53 -14.56 7.70
N ALA A 67 -10.30 -14.23 7.27
CA ALA A 67 -9.06 -14.58 7.95
C ALA A 67 -8.84 -13.83 9.28
N GLY A 68 -9.73 -12.90 9.66
CA GLY A 68 -9.72 -12.25 10.96
C GLY A 68 -8.75 -11.08 11.10
N PHE A 69 -8.35 -10.44 9.99
CA PHE A 69 -7.55 -9.22 10.06
C PHE A 69 -8.32 -8.12 10.80
N PRO A 70 -7.66 -7.32 11.67
CA PRO A 70 -8.34 -6.23 12.37
C PRO A 70 -8.95 -5.23 11.39
N ALA A 71 -10.12 -4.68 11.75
CA ALA A 71 -10.82 -3.70 10.92
C ALA A 71 -9.93 -2.49 10.62
N GLY A 72 -9.91 -2.06 9.35
CA GLY A 72 -9.11 -0.92 8.89
C GLY A 72 -7.64 -1.24 8.56
N VAL A 73 -7.15 -2.45 8.83
CA VAL A 73 -5.77 -2.83 8.46
C VAL A 73 -5.61 -3.00 6.95
N VAL A 74 -6.63 -3.56 6.29
CA VAL A 74 -6.67 -3.73 4.83
C VAL A 74 -7.96 -3.12 4.31
N ASN A 75 -7.82 -2.15 3.41
CA ASN A 75 -8.94 -1.47 2.79
C ASN A 75 -8.77 -1.57 1.28
N VAL A 76 -9.83 -1.94 0.56
CA VAL A 76 -9.81 -2.02 -0.90
C VAL A 76 -10.85 -1.05 -1.46
N VAL A 77 -10.40 -0.13 -2.32
CA VAL A 77 -11.24 0.90 -2.93
C VAL A 77 -11.13 0.77 -4.43
N THR A 78 -12.25 0.60 -5.11
CA THR A 78 -12.31 0.57 -6.58
C THR A 78 -12.55 1.98 -7.14
N GLY A 79 -12.23 2.18 -8.41
CA GLY A 79 -12.44 3.44 -9.11
C GLY A 79 -11.47 3.60 -10.27
N TYR A 80 -11.52 4.73 -10.96
CA TYR A 80 -10.61 5.02 -12.07
C TYR A 80 -9.26 5.56 -11.57
N GLY A 81 -8.21 5.38 -12.37
CA GLY A 81 -6.88 5.94 -12.08
C GLY A 81 -6.90 7.45 -11.79
N PRO A 82 -7.43 8.29 -12.69
CA PRO A 82 -7.46 9.75 -12.52
C PRO A 82 -8.27 10.26 -11.32
N THR A 83 -9.17 9.45 -10.76
CA THR A 83 -10.00 9.84 -9.61
C THR A 83 -9.53 9.14 -8.34
N ALA A 84 -9.82 7.85 -8.19
CA ALA A 84 -9.49 7.09 -6.99
C ALA A 84 -7.97 6.90 -6.81
N GLY A 85 -7.24 6.66 -7.91
CA GLY A 85 -5.78 6.51 -7.86
C GLY A 85 -5.07 7.81 -7.50
N ALA A 86 -5.41 8.90 -8.18
CA ALA A 86 -4.83 10.23 -7.92
C ALA A 86 -5.15 10.71 -6.49
N ALA A 87 -6.41 10.57 -6.05
CA ALA A 87 -6.81 10.94 -4.69
C ALA A 87 -6.02 10.14 -3.64
N LEU A 88 -5.85 8.83 -3.84
CA LEU A 88 -5.07 7.98 -2.93
C LEU A 88 -3.59 8.39 -2.90
N ALA A 89 -2.99 8.66 -4.05
CA ALA A 89 -1.58 9.05 -4.14
C ALA A 89 -1.32 10.41 -3.46
N GLN A 90 -2.25 11.34 -3.60
CA GLN A 90 -2.11 12.71 -3.08
C GLN A 90 -2.56 12.87 -1.63
N HIS A 91 -3.31 11.91 -1.07
CA HIS A 91 -3.88 12.02 0.27
C HIS A 91 -2.83 12.34 1.36
N PRO A 92 -3.04 13.35 2.23
CA PRO A 92 -2.03 13.79 3.21
C PRO A 92 -1.67 12.70 4.24
N ASP A 93 -2.63 11.86 4.62
CA ASP A 93 -2.39 10.78 5.60
C ASP A 93 -1.71 9.54 5.00
N VAL A 94 -1.61 9.44 3.67
CA VAL A 94 -0.87 8.35 3.01
C VAL A 94 0.61 8.69 3.02
N ARG A 95 1.36 7.93 3.82
CA ARG A 95 2.78 8.16 4.10
C ARG A 95 3.72 7.49 3.11
N LYS A 96 3.22 6.49 2.37
CA LYS A 96 3.94 5.85 1.28
C LYS A 96 2.99 5.46 0.16
N VAL A 97 3.41 5.68 -1.08
CA VAL A 97 2.73 5.13 -2.26
C VAL A 97 3.57 4.01 -2.88
N ALA A 98 2.89 2.94 -3.30
CA ALA A 98 3.47 1.83 -4.04
C ALA A 98 2.68 1.59 -5.32
N PHE A 99 3.13 2.19 -6.42
CA PHE A 99 2.52 2.07 -7.74
C PHE A 99 3.17 0.95 -8.57
N THR A 100 2.39 0.27 -9.41
CA THR A 100 2.89 -0.55 -10.50
C THR A 100 1.96 -0.36 -11.70
N GLY A 101 2.49 0.12 -12.82
CA GLY A 101 1.74 0.46 -14.03
C GLY A 101 2.67 1.06 -15.08
N SER A 102 2.12 1.76 -16.07
CA SER A 102 2.92 2.40 -17.13
C SER A 102 3.73 3.59 -16.59
N ILE A 103 4.83 3.90 -17.29
CA ILE A 103 5.69 5.04 -16.96
C ILE A 103 4.93 6.37 -17.07
N GLU A 104 4.08 6.54 -18.08
CA GLU A 104 3.26 7.75 -18.24
C GLU A 104 2.43 8.07 -16.99
N LEU A 105 1.81 7.06 -16.37
CA LEU A 105 1.01 7.22 -15.17
C LEU A 105 1.85 7.35 -13.89
N SER A 106 3.13 6.99 -13.93
CA SER A 106 4.00 7.09 -12.77
C SER A 106 4.35 8.54 -12.41
N TYR A 107 4.47 9.43 -13.40
CA TYR A 107 4.75 10.86 -13.17
C TYR A 107 3.61 11.60 -12.46
N ASP A 108 2.37 11.12 -12.60
CA ASP A 108 1.20 11.66 -11.90
C ASP A 108 1.13 11.19 -10.44
N THR A 109 2.01 10.26 -10.04
CA THR A 109 2.12 9.79 -8.66
C THR A 109 3.24 10.56 -7.96
N PRO A 110 2.94 11.50 -7.03
CA PRO A 110 3.97 12.26 -6.33
C PRO A 110 4.92 11.35 -5.55
N GLU A 111 6.21 11.70 -5.50
CA GLU A 111 7.20 10.97 -4.69
C GLU A 111 6.82 11.01 -3.21
N LYS A 112 6.57 9.83 -2.63
CA LYS A 112 6.28 9.59 -1.20
C LYS A 112 6.95 8.31 -0.71
#